data_AF-G0L6X9-F1
#
_entry.id   AF-G0L6X9-F1
#
_cell.length_a   1.000
_cell.length_b   1.000
_cell.length_c   1.000
_cell.angle_alpha   90.00
_cell.angle_beta   90.00
_cell.angle_gamma   90.00
#
_symmetry.space_group_name_H-M   'P 1'
#
loop_
_entity.id
_entity.type
_entity.pdbx_description
1 polymer ?
#
loop_
_entity_poly.entity_id
_entity_poly.type
_entity_poly.pdbx_seq_one_letter_code
_entity_poly.pdbx_strand_id
1 'polypeptide(L)'
;MKDTAIVHYAREPFDKDSGAIYGLYIYHEGNLKSFCSNGSEKGELSAIDDYAYYIDKLIGKGTKIVHWGQDRVDFGWQHIAFRYEELYRHTPDFYLYYGENEFNLAWELLKKFGFNYAAHPRLNSLAEMNGWTKYNSTKDPSILFDHRRTELIVKIYKAFISNTLKTNEK
;
A
#
# COMPACT_ATOMS: atom_id res chain seq x y z
N MET A 1 16.33 -0.56 -7.40
CA MET A 1 15.06 -1.26 -7.16
C MET A 1 14.35 -1.46 -8.50
N LYS A 2 14.95 -2.20 -9.42
CA LYS A 2 14.33 -2.48 -10.72
C LYS A 2 13.28 -3.59 -10.60
N ASP A 3 13.55 -4.56 -9.73
CA ASP A 3 12.70 -5.76 -9.57
C ASP A 3 11.75 -5.67 -8.37
N THR A 4 11.34 -4.45 -7.99
CA THR A 4 10.47 -4.23 -6.83
C THR A 4 9.51 -3.08 -7.06
N ALA A 5 8.22 -3.33 -6.88
CA ALA A 5 7.18 -2.32 -6.86
C ALA A 5 6.61 -2.17 -5.45
N ILE A 6 6.41 -0.94 -5.00
CA ILE A 6 5.85 -0.63 -3.68
C ILE A 6 4.42 -0.15 -3.86
N VAL A 7 3.48 -0.75 -3.14
CA VAL A 7 2.05 -0.49 -3.30
C VAL A 7 1.40 0.05 -2.04
N HIS A 8 0.38 0.88 -2.23
CA HIS A 8 -0.55 1.32 -1.20
C HIS A 8 -1.86 1.76 -1.83
N TYR A 9 -2.90 1.97 -1.04
CA TYR A 9 -4.15 2.54 -1.52
C TYR A 9 -4.85 3.39 -0.46
N ALA A 10 -5.55 4.41 -0.91
CA ALA A 10 -6.47 5.24 -0.16
C ALA A 10 -7.84 4.56 -0.13
N ARG A 11 -8.41 4.42 1.07
CA ARG A 11 -9.79 3.98 1.27
C ARG A 11 -10.50 4.84 2.30
N GLU A 12 -11.81 4.70 2.34
CA GLU A 12 -12.63 5.20 3.44
C GLU A 12 -12.11 4.67 4.81
N PRO A 13 -12.33 5.34 5.94
CA PRO A 13 -11.99 4.80 7.26
C PRO A 13 -12.62 3.41 7.57
N PHE A 14 -12.00 2.62 8.45
CA PHE A 14 -12.46 1.25 8.80
C PHE A 14 -13.82 1.21 9.52
N ASP A 15 -14.23 2.31 10.13
CA ASP A 15 -15.48 2.48 10.86
C ASP A 15 -16.64 2.92 9.97
N LYS A 16 -16.45 2.91 8.65
CA LYS A 16 -17.47 3.25 7.65
C LYS A 16 -17.82 2.04 6.80
N ASP A 17 -19.10 1.95 6.46
CA ASP A 17 -19.67 0.77 5.83
C ASP A 17 -19.42 0.68 4.32
N SER A 18 -19.01 1.75 3.62
CA SER A 18 -18.96 1.72 2.16
C SER A 18 -17.74 0.98 1.60
N GLY A 19 -16.64 0.90 2.37
CA GLY A 19 -15.40 0.29 1.89
C GLY A 19 -14.76 0.99 0.68
N ALA A 20 -15.20 2.22 0.35
CA ALA A 20 -14.81 2.89 -0.89
C ALA A 20 -13.28 3.07 -1.01
N ILE A 21 -12.76 2.86 -2.22
CA ILE A 21 -11.38 3.07 -2.60
C ILE A 21 -11.26 4.37 -3.38
N TYR A 22 -10.50 5.32 -2.84
CA TYR A 22 -10.34 6.64 -3.46
C TYR A 22 -9.18 6.70 -4.43
N GLY A 23 -8.15 5.88 -4.20
CA GLY A 23 -7.04 5.75 -5.13
C GLY A 23 -6.07 4.65 -4.78
N LEU A 24 -5.38 4.12 -5.78
CA LEU A 24 -4.38 3.07 -5.65
C LEU A 24 -3.06 3.58 -6.22
N TYR A 25 -1.95 3.19 -5.59
CA TYR A 25 -0.64 3.76 -5.87
C TYR A 25 0.41 2.68 -6.02
N ILE A 26 1.25 2.83 -7.05
CA ILE A 26 2.37 1.94 -7.34
C ILE A 26 3.61 2.78 -7.57
N TYR A 27 4.64 2.59 -6.75
CA TYR A 27 5.98 3.11 -7.01
C TYR A 27 6.86 2.02 -7.62
N HIS A 28 7.35 2.23 -8.84
CA HIS A 28 8.23 1.31 -9.55
C HIS A 28 9.25 2.09 -10.39
N GLU A 29 10.52 1.70 -10.33
CA GLU A 29 11.63 2.31 -11.10
C GLU A 29 11.72 3.85 -11.02
N GLY A 30 11.44 4.44 -9.86
CA GLY A 30 11.52 5.90 -9.68
C GLY A 30 10.24 6.65 -10.02
N ASN A 31 9.25 5.96 -10.61
CA ASN A 31 7.99 6.55 -11.02
C ASN A 31 6.87 6.13 -10.07
N LEU A 32 6.03 7.09 -9.70
CA LEU A 32 4.80 6.83 -8.97
C LEU A 32 3.63 6.89 -9.94
N LYS A 33 2.88 5.80 -10.04
CA LYS A 33 1.66 5.69 -10.82
C LYS A 33 0.47 5.67 -9.86
N SER A 34 -0.53 6.48 -10.18
CA SER A 34 -1.75 6.63 -9.38
C SER A 34 -2.97 6.23 -10.22
N PHE A 35 -3.90 5.51 -9.60
CA PHE A 35 -5.17 5.09 -10.17
C PHE A 35 -6.26 5.62 -9.24
N CYS A 36 -6.86 6.76 -9.56
CA CYS A 36 -7.79 7.44 -8.66
C CYS A 36 -9.22 7.28 -9.14
N SER A 37 -10.14 7.06 -8.19
CA SER A 37 -11.57 7.18 -8.49
C SER A 37 -11.91 8.64 -8.79
N ASN A 38 -12.92 8.87 -9.62
CA ASN A 38 -13.51 10.20 -9.81
C ASN A 38 -14.66 10.46 -8.82
N GLY A 39 -14.76 9.68 -7.73
CA GLY A 39 -15.85 9.73 -6.76
C GLY A 39 -17.13 9.00 -7.17
N SER A 40 -17.16 8.35 -8.34
CA SER A 40 -18.27 7.47 -8.75
C SER A 40 -17.88 6.00 -8.66
N GLU A 41 -18.86 5.12 -8.43
CA GLU A 41 -18.69 3.66 -8.46
C GLU A 41 -18.01 3.17 -9.74
N LYS A 42 -18.41 3.70 -10.91
CA LYS A 42 -17.79 3.36 -12.20
C LYS A 42 -16.33 3.81 -12.28
N GLY A 43 -16.00 4.96 -11.70
CA GLY A 43 -14.63 5.46 -11.66
C GLY A 43 -13.75 4.67 -10.69
N GLU A 44 -14.29 4.28 -9.54
CA GLU A 44 -13.64 3.39 -8.59
C GLU A 44 -13.34 2.03 -9.24
N LEU A 45 -14.33 1.44 -9.90
CA LEU A 45 -14.19 0.19 -10.63
C LEU A 45 -13.09 0.26 -11.70
N SER A 46 -13.11 1.29 -12.56
CA SER A 46 -12.09 1.50 -13.59
C SER A 46 -10.69 1.66 -12.98
N ALA A 47 -10.57 2.32 -11.83
CA ALA A 47 -9.29 2.49 -11.15
C ALA A 47 -8.77 1.15 -10.61
N ILE A 48 -9.66 0.30 -10.08
CA ILE A 48 -9.30 -1.04 -9.60
C ILE A 48 -8.88 -1.94 -10.77
N ASP A 49 -9.60 -1.93 -11.90
CA ASP A 49 -9.26 -2.67 -13.12
C ASP A 49 -7.86 -2.31 -13.62
N ASP A 50 -7.60 -1.01 -13.81
CA ASP A 50 -6.32 -0.51 -14.30
C ASP A 50 -5.17 -0.84 -13.34
N TYR A 51 -5.43 -0.77 -12.03
CA TYR A 51 -4.46 -1.15 -11.00
C TYR A 51 -4.15 -2.64 -11.06
N ALA A 52 -5.17 -3.50 -11.07
CA ALA A 52 -5.00 -4.95 -11.10
C ALA A 52 -4.25 -5.42 -12.35
N TYR A 53 -4.61 -4.88 -13.51
CA TYR A 53 -3.89 -5.13 -14.76
C TYR A 53 -2.41 -4.71 -14.69
N TYR A 54 -2.11 -3.59 -14.04
CA TYR A 54 -0.73 -3.14 -13.88
C TYR A 54 0.07 -4.01 -12.90
N ILE A 55 -0.56 -4.47 -11.80
CA ILE A 55 0.05 -5.42 -10.86
C ILE A 55 0.38 -6.74 -11.56
N ASP A 56 -0.56 -7.31 -12.32
CA ASP A 56 -0.34 -8.54 -13.06
C ASP A 56 0.84 -8.41 -14.05
N LYS A 57 0.91 -7.30 -14.78
CA LYS A 57 2.06 -6.99 -15.66
C LYS A 57 3.39 -6.92 -14.92
N LEU A 58 3.41 -6.41 -13.70
CA LEU A 58 4.63 -6.34 -12.89
C LEU A 58 5.05 -7.73 -12.42
N ILE A 59 4.09 -8.51 -11.93
CA ILE A 59 4.31 -9.89 -11.48
C ILE A 59 4.79 -10.77 -12.63
N GLY A 60 4.18 -10.67 -13.82
CA GLY A 60 4.60 -11.39 -15.02
C GLY A 60 6.02 -11.05 -15.49
N LYS A 61 6.58 -9.92 -15.05
CA LYS A 61 8.00 -9.53 -15.27
C LYS A 61 8.92 -10.01 -14.14
N GLY A 62 8.42 -10.76 -13.16
CA GLY A 62 9.15 -11.17 -11.97
C GLY A 62 9.33 -10.06 -10.93
N THR A 63 8.54 -8.98 -11.00
CA THR A 63 8.64 -7.88 -10.04
C THR A 63 8.06 -8.30 -8.69
N LYS A 64 8.82 -8.08 -7.62
CA LYS A 64 8.34 -8.29 -6.26
C LYS A 64 7.41 -7.17 -5.81
N ILE A 65 6.22 -7.51 -5.30
CA ILE A 65 5.30 -6.53 -4.71
C ILE A 65 5.62 -6.35 -3.22
N VAL A 66 5.92 -5.13 -2.81
CA VAL A 66 6.17 -4.72 -1.43
C VAL A 66 5.00 -3.88 -0.95
N HIS A 67 4.48 -4.18 0.23
CA HIS A 67 3.35 -3.46 0.81
C HIS A 67 3.52 -3.29 2.32
N TRP A 68 2.62 -2.50 2.93
CA TRP A 68 2.60 -2.25 4.37
C TRP A 68 1.37 -2.91 5.02
N GLY A 69 1.48 -4.20 5.37
CA GLY A 69 0.41 -4.94 6.07
C GLY A 69 -0.91 -5.03 5.29
N GLN A 70 -0.84 -5.21 3.97
CA GLN A 70 -1.95 -5.28 3.02
C GLN A 70 -2.27 -6.73 2.64
N ASP A 71 -2.18 -7.60 3.64
CA ASP A 71 -2.38 -9.06 3.58
C ASP A 71 -3.62 -9.48 4.39
N ARG A 72 -4.52 -8.55 4.70
CA ARG A 72 -5.72 -8.78 5.51
C ARG A 72 -6.99 -8.71 4.68
N VAL A 73 -8.01 -9.43 5.15
CA VAL A 73 -9.35 -9.47 4.54
C VAL A 73 -9.96 -8.08 4.43
N ASP A 74 -9.82 -7.27 5.47
CA ASP A 74 -10.35 -5.91 5.60
C ASP A 74 -9.40 -4.83 5.07
N PHE A 75 -8.15 -5.19 4.74
CA PHE A 75 -7.14 -4.26 4.26
C PHE A 75 -6.09 -4.92 3.38
N GLY A 76 -6.09 -4.56 2.10
CA GLY A 76 -5.16 -5.10 1.12
C GLY A 76 -5.84 -5.59 -0.13
N TRP A 77 -5.17 -6.50 -0.84
CA TRP A 77 -5.66 -7.03 -2.11
C TRP A 77 -7.02 -7.73 -1.97
N GLN A 78 -7.28 -8.39 -0.83
CA GLN A 78 -8.56 -9.03 -0.55
C GLN A 78 -9.70 -8.01 -0.45
N HIS A 79 -9.50 -6.94 0.33
CA HIS A 79 -10.46 -5.84 0.41
C HIS A 79 -10.74 -5.20 -0.96
N ILE A 80 -9.70 -5.00 -1.78
CA ILE A 80 -9.86 -4.45 -3.13
C ILE A 80 -10.69 -5.39 -4.01
N ALA A 81 -10.45 -6.70 -3.94
CA ALA A 81 -11.22 -7.69 -4.68
C ALA A 81 -12.69 -7.75 -4.23
N PHE A 82 -12.95 -7.78 -2.92
CA PHE A 82 -14.33 -7.72 -2.40
C PHE A 82 -15.05 -6.46 -2.85
N ARG A 83 -14.38 -5.30 -2.76
CA ARG A 83 -14.96 -4.04 -3.21
C ARG A 83 -15.28 -4.05 -4.71
N TYR A 84 -14.43 -4.66 -5.53
CA TYR A 84 -14.69 -4.84 -6.95
C TYR A 84 -15.96 -5.67 -7.20
N GLU A 85 -16.11 -6.80 -6.50
CA GLU A 85 -17.29 -7.67 -6.62
C GLU A 85 -18.59 -6.95 -6.25
N GLU A 86 -18.57 -6.15 -5.17
CA GLU A 86 -19.71 -5.34 -4.74
C GLU A 86 -20.14 -4.32 -5.80
N LEU A 87 -19.17 -3.64 -6.43
CA LEU A 87 -19.41 -2.62 -7.45
C LEU A 87 -19.90 -3.24 -8.76
N TYR A 88 -19.30 -4.35 -9.20
CA TYR A 88 -19.58 -4.92 -10.50
C TYR A 88 -20.83 -5.80 -10.52
N ARG A 89 -21.32 -6.27 -9.36
CA ARG A 89 -22.52 -7.13 -9.22
C ARG A 89 -22.64 -8.14 -10.38
N HIS A 90 -21.75 -9.16 -10.42
CA HIS A 90 -21.82 -10.38 -11.29
C HIS A 90 -20.66 -10.65 -12.30
N THR A 91 -19.38 -10.43 -11.96
CA THR A 91 -18.29 -11.08 -12.73
C THR A 91 -17.43 -11.97 -11.83
N PRO A 92 -17.39 -13.29 -12.07
CA PRO A 92 -16.68 -14.25 -11.21
C PRO A 92 -15.15 -14.28 -11.41
N ASP A 93 -14.60 -13.50 -12.33
CA ASP A 93 -13.22 -13.67 -12.81
C ASP A 93 -12.26 -12.53 -12.41
N PHE A 94 -12.65 -11.60 -11.54
CA PHE A 94 -11.71 -10.62 -10.99
C PHE A 94 -10.86 -11.27 -9.90
N TYR A 95 -9.54 -11.27 -10.10
CA TYR A 95 -8.59 -11.71 -9.08
C TYR A 95 -7.44 -10.71 -8.98
N LEU A 96 -7.28 -10.12 -7.81
CA LEU A 96 -6.11 -9.32 -7.46
C LEU A 96 -5.28 -10.09 -6.46
N TYR A 97 -4.01 -10.33 -6.78
CA TYR A 97 -3.07 -10.99 -5.89
C TYR A 97 -1.68 -10.42 -6.08
N TYR A 98 -0.97 -10.21 -4.98
CA TYR A 98 0.38 -9.63 -5.01
C TYR A 98 1.49 -10.66 -5.27
N GLY A 99 1.12 -11.92 -5.50
CA GLY A 99 2.04 -13.01 -5.82
C GLY A 99 2.58 -13.72 -4.58
N GLU A 100 3.06 -14.96 -4.75
CA GLU A 100 3.61 -15.77 -3.65
C GLU A 100 4.86 -15.15 -3.01
N ASN A 101 5.56 -14.31 -3.78
CA ASN A 101 6.77 -13.63 -3.37
C ASN A 101 6.51 -12.21 -2.84
N GLU A 102 5.27 -11.87 -2.46
CA GLU A 102 4.97 -10.57 -1.85
C GLU A 102 5.83 -10.33 -0.60
N PHE A 103 6.03 -9.05 -0.28
CA PHE A 103 6.86 -8.62 0.83
C PHE A 103 6.10 -7.67 1.73
N ASN A 104 5.60 -8.21 2.84
CA ASN A 104 4.97 -7.42 3.89
C ASN A 104 6.03 -6.70 4.73
N LEU A 105 6.36 -5.46 4.39
CA LEU A 105 7.41 -4.68 5.05
C LEU A 105 7.14 -4.50 6.56
N ALA A 106 5.88 -4.32 6.96
CA ALA A 106 5.54 -4.18 8.38
C ALA A 106 5.90 -5.43 9.18
N TRP A 107 5.67 -6.61 8.62
CA TRP A 107 5.99 -7.90 9.24
C TRP A 107 7.49 -8.17 9.27
N GLU A 108 8.20 -7.85 8.19
CA GLU A 108 9.65 -8.06 8.11
C GLU A 108 10.44 -7.14 9.06
N LEU A 109 9.96 -5.92 9.27
CA LEU A 109 10.51 -5.04 10.32
C LEU A 109 10.27 -5.61 11.72
N LEU A 110 9.06 -6.12 11.98
CA LEU A 110 8.72 -6.75 13.25
C LEU A 110 9.59 -7.97 13.55
N LYS A 111 9.83 -8.82 12.55
CA LYS A 111 10.72 -9.98 12.67
C LYS A 111 12.15 -9.58 12.98
N LYS A 112 12.68 -8.56 12.28
CA LYS A 112 14.08 -8.15 12.40
C LYS A 112 14.38 -7.41 13.69
N PHE A 113 13.47 -6.53 14.13
CA PHE A 113 13.71 -5.55 15.21
C PHE A 113 12.76 -5.73 16.41
N GLY A 114 12.04 -6.85 16.49
CA GLY A 114 11.10 -7.14 17.58
C GLY A 114 9.89 -6.20 17.64
N PHE A 115 9.04 -6.40 18.65
CA PHE A 115 7.75 -5.70 18.79
C PHE A 115 7.87 -4.18 19.00
N ASN A 116 8.95 -3.76 19.66
CA ASN A 116 9.14 -2.39 20.13
C ASN A 116 9.93 -1.49 19.18
N TYR A 117 10.26 -1.96 17.96
CA TYR A 117 11.08 -1.23 16.98
C TYR A 117 10.56 0.17 16.63
N ALA A 118 9.26 0.42 16.79
CA ALA A 118 8.67 1.73 16.66
C ALA A 118 7.37 1.81 17.49
N ALA A 119 7.07 3.00 18.01
CA ALA A 119 5.79 3.27 18.65
C ALA A 119 4.64 3.19 17.63
N HIS A 120 3.41 2.92 18.10
CA HIS A 120 2.23 2.99 17.24
C HIS A 120 1.75 4.44 17.10
N PRO A 121 1.34 4.89 15.89
CA PRO A 121 1.37 4.18 14.61
C PRO A 121 2.77 4.12 13.99
N ARG A 122 3.23 2.89 13.69
CA ARG A 122 4.64 2.59 13.36
C ARG A 122 5.19 3.34 12.16
N LEU A 123 4.39 3.52 11.11
CA LEU A 123 4.82 4.25 9.91
C LEU A 123 5.23 5.70 10.25
N ASN A 124 4.44 6.38 11.08
CA ASN A 124 4.69 7.77 11.47
C ASN A 124 5.87 7.86 12.44
N SER A 125 5.95 6.97 13.42
CA SER A 125 7.08 6.94 14.35
C SER A 125 8.41 6.67 13.63
N LEU A 126 8.43 5.78 12.63
CA LEU A 126 9.61 5.60 11.78
C LEU A 126 9.94 6.86 10.99
N ALA A 127 8.94 7.58 10.48
CA ALA A 127 9.16 8.85 9.79
C ALA A 127 9.84 9.87 10.70
N GLU A 128 9.38 10.00 11.95
CA GLU A 128 9.96 10.89 12.95
C GLU A 128 11.41 10.53 13.29
N MET A 129 11.68 9.28 13.63
CA MET A 129 13.02 8.79 13.96
C MET A 129 14.04 9.03 12.83
N ASN A 130 13.57 9.02 11.58
CA ASN A 130 14.41 9.17 10.40
C ASN A 130 14.37 10.60 9.81
N GLY A 131 13.74 11.57 10.50
CA GLY A 131 13.70 12.97 10.08
C GLY A 131 12.81 13.24 8.85
N TRP A 132 11.86 12.36 8.56
CA TRP A 132 10.89 12.47 7.47
C TRP A 132 9.57 13.07 7.94
N THR A 133 9.62 14.15 8.72
CA THR A 133 8.45 14.74 9.41
C THR A 133 7.37 15.31 8.47
N LYS A 134 7.68 15.58 7.20
CA LYS A 134 6.69 16.05 6.21
C LYS A 134 5.57 15.04 5.87
N TYR A 135 5.68 13.81 6.34
CA TYR A 135 4.67 12.76 6.21
C TYR A 135 3.75 12.67 7.44
N ASN A 136 3.97 13.51 8.46
CA ASN A 136 3.13 13.60 9.65
C ASN A 136 1.97 14.60 9.43
N SER A 137 0.87 14.13 8.86
CA SER A 137 -0.52 14.68 8.97
C SER A 137 -1.34 14.09 7.82
N THR A 138 -2.58 13.62 7.96
CA THR A 138 -3.75 14.05 8.76
C THR A 138 -4.56 12.85 9.29
N LYS A 139 -5.59 13.09 10.13
CA LYS A 139 -6.47 12.04 10.69
C LYS A 139 -7.41 11.37 9.67
N ASP A 140 -7.61 12.00 8.50
CA ASP A 140 -8.54 11.51 7.49
C ASP A 140 -7.80 11.02 6.23
N PRO A 141 -8.15 9.83 5.71
CA PRO A 141 -7.60 9.31 4.47
C PRO A 141 -7.99 10.21 3.29
N SER A 142 -7.05 10.44 2.38
CA SER A 142 -7.27 11.23 1.18
C SER A 142 -6.26 10.84 0.12
N ILE A 143 -6.58 11.10 -1.15
CA ILE A 143 -5.70 10.76 -2.27
C ILE A 143 -4.28 11.31 -2.08
N LEU A 144 -4.16 12.56 -1.62
CA LEU A 144 -2.86 13.20 -1.38
C LEU A 144 -2.14 12.59 -0.16
N PHE A 145 -2.87 12.24 0.88
CA PHE A 145 -2.30 11.62 2.09
C PHE A 145 -1.74 10.24 1.78
N ASP A 146 -2.49 9.38 1.10
CA ASP A 146 -2.07 8.01 0.81
C ASP A 146 -0.99 7.94 -0.29
N HIS A 147 -0.98 8.89 -1.22
CA HIS A 147 0.17 9.13 -2.10
C HIS A 147 1.45 9.39 -1.28
N ARG A 148 1.37 10.29 -0.29
CA ARG A 148 2.49 10.59 0.63
C ARG A 148 2.87 9.37 1.48
N ARG A 149 1.90 8.55 1.92
CA ARG A 149 2.18 7.28 2.60
C ARG A 149 2.95 6.30 1.72
N THR A 150 2.60 6.21 0.44
CA THR A 150 3.34 5.37 -0.53
C THR A 150 4.81 5.80 -0.61
N GLU A 151 5.08 7.11 -0.73
CA GLU A 151 6.44 7.62 -0.69
C GLU A 151 7.18 7.31 0.63
N LEU A 152 6.47 7.36 1.76
CA LEU A 152 7.04 7.03 3.06
C LEU A 152 7.41 5.53 3.14
N ILE A 153 6.55 4.63 2.65
CA ILE A 153 6.85 3.21 2.54
C ILE A 153 8.09 2.99 1.65
N VAL A 154 8.21 3.72 0.53
CA VAL A 154 9.41 3.70 -0.33
C VAL A 154 10.67 4.07 0.44
N LYS A 155 10.62 5.12 1.26
CA LYS A 155 11.76 5.56 2.07
C LYS A 155 12.13 4.54 3.14
N ILE A 156 11.14 4.01 3.86
CA ILE A 156 11.34 2.98 4.88
C ILE A 156 11.97 1.74 4.24
N TYR A 157 11.43 1.26 3.11
CA TYR A 157 11.97 0.09 2.42
C TYR A 157 13.43 0.31 1.99
N LYS A 158 13.75 1.46 1.37
CA LYS A 158 15.12 1.80 0.96
C LYS A 158 16.08 1.83 2.14
N ALA A 159 15.68 2.43 3.26
CA ALA A 159 16.51 2.50 4.45
C ALA A 159 16.67 1.12 5.10
N PHE A 160 15.62 0.30 5.09
CA PHE A 160 15.64 -1.06 5.62
C PHE A 160 16.64 -1.95 4.87
N ILE A 161 16.55 -2.00 3.53
CA ILE A 161 17.46 -2.82 2.70
C ILE A 161 18.90 -2.29 2.73
N SER A 162 19.08 -1.00 3.00
CA SER A 162 20.41 -0.37 3.14
C SER A 162 20.98 -0.46 4.55
N ASN A 163 20.25 -1.06 5.50
CA ASN A 163 20.59 -1.08 6.94
C ASN A 163 20.84 0.31 7.55
N THR A 164 20.12 1.34 7.07
CA THR A 164 20.21 2.72 7.58
C THR A 164 18.93 3.18 8.29
N LEU A 165 17.91 2.32 8.38
CA LEU A 165 16.65 2.63 9.05
C LEU A 165 16.87 2.75 10.56
N LYS A 166 16.58 3.93 11.12
CA LYS A 166 16.56 4.16 12.57
C LYS A 166 15.27 3.60 13.17
N THR A 167 15.43 2.89 14.28
CA THR A 167 14.36 2.26 15.08
C THR A 167 14.59 2.56 16.57
N ASN A 168 13.68 2.14 17.44
CA ASN A 168 13.84 2.24 18.90
C ASN A 168 14.89 1.27 19.48
N GLU A 169 15.38 0.32 18.69
CA GLU A 169 16.43 -0.60 19.16
C GLU A 169 17.79 0.11 19.25
N LYS A 170 18.58 -0.28 20.26
CA LYS A 170 19.87 0.32 20.62
C LYS A 170 20.96 0.08 19.57
#